data_AF-K7E577-F1
#
_entry.id   AF-K7E577-F1
#
_cell.length_a   1.000
_cell.length_b   1.000
_cell.length_c   1.000
_cell.angle_alpha   90.00
_cell.angle_beta   90.00
_cell.angle_gamma   90.00
#
_symmetry.space_group_name_H-M   'P 1'
#
loop_
_entity.id
_entity.type
_entity.pdbx_description
1 polymer ?
#
loop_
_entity_poly.entity_id
_entity_poly.type
_entity_poly.pdbx_seq_one_letter_code
_entity_poly.pdbx_strand_id
1 'polypeptide(L)'
;MKILFLSLVLCLFFILQVKELQSSEEVFESIFFIKAIVEDKELTKEKRPKAFPPVIIQQLDDGNMEINVLMKKNGECQNSKTKLEKTVELNKFTMNEGKLQVYITKMSVTDHWIILYEGELLGEQIRVAKLLAPYMYANQEAIKEFKLFSKKEGFDERKIIFPRIEEECTFDSISVSFWWHFVHFSKRTKSNTR
;
A
#
# COMPACT_ATOMS: atom_id res chain seq x y z
N MET A 1 -49.86 -5.85 -19.05
CA MET A 1 -48.86 -4.92 -18.45
C MET A 1 -48.33 -5.39 -17.08
N LYS A 2 -48.26 -6.70 -16.78
CA LYS A 2 -47.74 -7.21 -15.48
C LYS A 2 -46.30 -7.76 -15.55
N ILE A 3 -45.86 -8.21 -16.72
CA ILE A 3 -44.54 -8.84 -16.92
C ILE A 3 -43.41 -7.79 -16.94
N LEU A 4 -43.66 -6.60 -17.48
CA LEU A 4 -42.66 -5.53 -17.57
C LEU A 4 -42.26 -4.99 -16.19
N PHE A 5 -43.19 -4.87 -15.24
CA PHE A 5 -42.90 -4.45 -13.86
C PHE A 5 -41.99 -5.44 -13.14
N LEU A 6 -42.17 -6.75 -13.36
CA LEU A 6 -41.31 -7.79 -12.78
C LEU A 6 -39.86 -7.69 -13.28
N SER A 7 -39.66 -7.40 -14.57
CA SER A 7 -38.30 -7.24 -15.14
C SER A 7 -37.56 -6.03 -14.57
N LEU A 8 -38.28 -4.93 -14.29
CA LEU A 8 -37.71 -3.70 -13.75
C LEU A 8 -37.28 -3.89 -12.27
N VAL A 9 -38.10 -4.60 -11.48
CA VAL A 9 -37.80 -4.92 -10.08
C VAL A 9 -36.62 -5.91 -9.98
N LEU A 10 -36.53 -6.89 -10.88
CA LEU A 10 -35.42 -7.84 -10.89
C LEU A 10 -34.08 -7.17 -11.25
N CYS A 11 -34.08 -6.23 -12.20
CA CYS A 11 -32.89 -5.42 -12.51
C CYS A 11 -32.44 -4.56 -11.32
N LEU A 12 -33.38 -3.95 -10.60
CA LEU A 12 -33.06 -3.19 -9.38
C LEU A 12 -32.46 -4.09 -8.29
N PHE A 13 -32.96 -5.31 -8.14
CA PHE A 13 -32.39 -6.30 -7.23
C PHE A 13 -30.98 -6.74 -7.63
N PHE A 14 -30.71 -6.93 -8.93
CA PHE A 14 -29.36 -7.23 -9.41
C PHE A 14 -28.38 -6.06 -9.20
N ILE A 15 -28.83 -4.81 -9.39
CA ILE A 15 -27.99 -3.63 -9.14
C ILE A 15 -27.68 -3.47 -7.64
N LEU A 16 -28.65 -3.77 -6.76
CA LEU A 16 -28.45 -3.79 -5.31
C LEU A 16 -27.48 -4.90 -4.88
N GLN A 17 -27.64 -6.12 -5.42
CA GLN A 17 -26.72 -7.23 -5.14
C GLN A 17 -25.29 -6.96 -5.64
N VAL A 18 -25.10 -6.27 -6.78
CA VAL A 18 -23.78 -5.85 -7.25
C VAL A 18 -23.15 -4.80 -6.33
N LYS A 19 -23.96 -3.95 -5.68
CA LYS A 19 -23.50 -2.99 -4.65
C LYS A 19 -23.23 -3.65 -3.30
N GLU A 20 -24.03 -4.63 -2.90
CA GLU A 20 -23.86 -5.38 -1.64
C GLU A 20 -22.72 -6.40 -1.71
N LEU A 21 -22.40 -6.94 -2.88
CA LEU A 21 -21.25 -7.85 -3.04
C LEU A 21 -19.90 -7.12 -2.93
N GLN A 22 -19.89 -5.79 -3.00
CA GLN A 22 -18.71 -4.98 -2.64
C GLN A 22 -18.66 -4.60 -1.16
N SER A 23 -19.70 -4.93 -0.36
CA SER A 23 -19.72 -4.74 1.10
C SER A 23 -19.58 -6.05 1.86
N SER A 24 -18.72 -6.95 1.37
CA SER A 24 -18.16 -7.99 2.23
C SER A 24 -17.23 -7.30 3.23
N GLU A 25 -17.75 -7.01 4.42
CA GLU A 25 -16.99 -6.69 5.64
C GLU A 25 -16.07 -7.87 6.00
N GLU A 26 -15.00 -8.06 5.23
CA GLU A 26 -13.75 -8.52 5.79
C GLU A 26 -12.95 -7.25 6.05
N VAL A 27 -12.55 -7.04 7.30
CA VAL A 27 -11.55 -6.02 7.66
C VAL A 27 -10.35 -6.29 6.75
N PHE A 28 -10.20 -5.49 5.68
CA PHE A 28 -9.14 -5.64 4.69
C PHE A 28 -7.83 -5.14 5.32
N GLU A 29 -7.30 -5.93 6.26
CA GLU A 29 -5.95 -5.78 6.76
C GLU A 29 -5.02 -6.43 5.74
N SER A 30 -4.28 -5.62 5.00
CA SER A 30 -3.37 -6.08 3.96
C SER A 30 -1.94 -5.68 4.29
N ILE A 31 -1.04 -6.65 4.16
CA ILE A 31 0.40 -6.44 4.31
C ILE A 31 0.98 -6.03 2.95
N PHE A 32 1.69 -4.91 2.93
CA PHE A 32 2.39 -4.39 1.76
C PHE A 32 3.88 -4.22 2.03
N PHE A 33 4.67 -4.37 0.97
CA PHE A 33 6.10 -4.13 0.97
C PHE A 33 6.41 -2.93 0.08
N ILE A 34 7.18 -1.97 0.59
CA ILE A 34 7.63 -0.84 -0.20
C ILE A 34 8.76 -1.27 -1.14
N LYS A 35 8.55 -1.12 -2.45
CA LYS A 35 9.52 -1.53 -3.49
C LYS A 35 10.28 -0.38 -4.12
N ALA A 36 9.69 0.81 -4.12
CA ALA A 36 10.33 2.00 -4.63
C ALA A 36 9.84 3.22 -3.85
N ILE A 37 10.71 4.20 -3.66
CA ILE A 37 10.43 5.47 -3.02
C ILE A 37 11.04 6.57 -3.88
N VAL A 38 10.33 7.66 -4.09
CA VAL A 38 10.87 8.87 -4.70
C VAL A 38 10.37 10.10 -3.95
N GLU A 39 11.24 11.08 -3.80
CA GLU A 39 11.02 12.28 -3.01
C GLU A 39 11.56 13.47 -3.82
N ASP A 40 10.86 14.60 -3.79
CA ASP A 40 11.33 15.80 -4.47
C ASP A 40 12.60 16.35 -3.82
N LYS A 41 12.62 16.30 -2.48
CA LYS A 41 13.75 16.78 -1.69
C LYS A 41 14.95 15.86 -1.85
N GLU A 42 16.12 16.47 -2.01
CA GLU A 42 17.36 15.73 -2.12
C GLU A 42 17.77 15.21 -0.74
N LEU A 43 17.62 13.90 -0.55
CA LEU A 43 18.15 13.23 0.64
C LEU A 43 19.65 13.02 0.53
N THR A 44 20.39 13.38 1.58
CA THR A 44 21.77 12.96 1.77
C THR A 44 21.84 11.43 1.77
N LYS A 45 22.98 10.86 1.35
CA LYS A 45 23.15 9.39 1.27
C LYS A 45 22.81 8.66 2.58
N GLU A 46 23.05 9.31 3.72
CA GLU A 46 22.77 8.78 5.05
C GLU A 46 21.28 8.77 5.40
N LYS A 47 20.52 9.76 4.91
CA LYS A 47 19.07 9.88 5.15
C LYS A 47 18.24 8.99 4.24
N ARG A 48 18.82 8.48 3.14
CA ARG A 48 18.12 7.59 2.20
C ARG A 48 17.80 6.25 2.87
N PRO A 49 16.53 5.82 2.89
CA PRO A 49 16.15 4.54 3.48
C PRO A 49 16.80 3.38 2.71
N LYS A 50 17.69 2.64 3.38
CA LYS A 50 18.34 1.43 2.82
C LYS A 50 17.45 0.20 2.90
N ALA A 51 16.62 0.14 3.92
CA ALA A 51 15.61 -0.88 4.14
C ALA A 51 14.30 -0.21 4.60
N PHE A 52 13.18 -0.88 4.37
CA PHE A 52 11.87 -0.43 4.79
C PHE A 52 11.06 -1.62 5.33
N PRO A 53 10.46 -1.51 6.53
CA PRO A 53 9.66 -2.59 7.10
C PRO A 53 8.35 -2.80 6.32
N PRO A 54 7.74 -3.99 6.41
CA PRO A 54 6.39 -4.19 5.89
C PRO A 54 5.40 -3.20 6.53
N VAL A 55 4.39 -2.84 5.74
CA VAL A 55 3.34 -1.90 6.12
C VAL A 55 2.04 -2.66 6.17
N ILE A 56 1.30 -2.50 7.26
CA ILE A 56 -0.06 -3.00 7.38
C ILE A 56 -0.99 -1.83 7.08
N ILE A 57 -1.91 -2.02 6.14
CA ILE A 57 -2.95 -1.05 5.82
C ILE A 57 -4.29 -1.69 6.12
N GLN A 58 -5.11 -0.98 6.89
CA GLN A 58 -6.43 -1.42 7.29
C GLN A 58 -7.45 -0.33 6.95
N GLN A 59 -8.57 -0.73 6.33
CA GLN A 59 -9.73 0.15 6.20
C GLN A 59 -10.57 0.10 7.47
N LEU A 60 -11.05 1.25 7.91
CA LEU A 60 -11.91 1.43 9.09
C LEU A 60 -13.38 1.57 8.67
N ASP A 61 -14.31 1.22 9.57
CA ASP A 61 -15.75 1.23 9.32
C ASP A 61 -16.29 2.63 8.93
N ASP A 62 -15.63 3.68 9.40
CA ASP A 62 -15.96 5.06 9.06
C ASP A 62 -15.43 5.49 7.68
N GLY A 63 -14.76 4.60 6.95
CA GLY A 63 -14.15 4.82 5.64
C GLY A 63 -12.76 5.44 5.69
N ASN A 64 -12.23 5.76 6.87
CA ASN A 64 -10.82 6.13 7.05
C ASN A 64 -9.92 4.90 6.85
N MET A 65 -8.61 5.11 6.80
CA MET A 65 -7.63 4.01 6.81
C MET A 65 -6.63 4.20 7.96
N GLU A 66 -6.07 3.11 8.44
CA GLU A 66 -4.94 3.11 9.36
C GLU A 66 -3.73 2.43 8.70
N ILE A 67 -2.59 3.11 8.74
CA ILE A 67 -1.30 2.59 8.31
C ILE A 67 -0.48 2.28 9.56
N ASN A 68 -0.08 1.02 9.69
CA ASN A 68 0.70 0.51 10.81
C ASN A 68 2.07 0.05 10.32
N VAL A 69 3.13 0.57 10.95
CA VAL A 69 4.51 0.24 10.61
C VAL A 69 5.33 0.05 11.88
N LEU A 70 6.00 -1.10 12.01
CA LEU A 70 6.94 -1.33 13.11
C LEU A 70 8.31 -0.80 12.73
N MET A 71 8.76 0.28 13.39
CA MET A 71 10.05 0.92 13.10
C MET A 71 10.99 0.84 14.29
N LYS A 72 12.28 0.65 14.01
CA LYS A 72 13.32 0.74 15.05
C LYS A 72 13.54 2.20 15.42
N LYS A 73 13.22 2.57 16.66
CA LYS A 73 13.46 3.90 17.24
C LYS A 73 14.22 3.71 18.55
N ASN A 74 15.34 4.42 18.71
CA ASN A 74 16.20 4.33 19.90
C ASN A 74 16.61 2.89 20.27
N GLY A 75 16.78 2.02 19.26
CA GLY A 75 17.16 0.61 19.46
C GLY A 75 16.00 -0.36 19.65
N GLU A 76 14.78 0.12 19.83
CA GLU A 76 13.59 -0.69 20.09
C GLU A 76 12.61 -0.66 18.91
N CYS A 77 11.90 -1.77 18.70
CA CYS A 77 10.82 -1.82 17.70
C CYS A 77 9.56 -1.16 18.27
N GLN A 78 9.18 -0.02 17.71
CA GLN A 78 8.02 0.76 18.14
C GLN A 78 6.97 0.79 17.03
N ASN A 79 5.71 0.57 17.39
CA ASN A 79 4.61 0.64 16.44
C ASN A 79 4.28 2.10 16.12
N SER A 80 4.39 2.46 14.85
CA SER A 80 4.00 3.76 14.31
C SER A 80 2.68 3.61 13.59
N LYS A 81 1.61 4.10 14.22
CA LYS A 81 0.28 4.15 13.64
C LYS A 81 0.03 5.51 12.98
N THR A 82 -0.57 5.52 11.81
CA THR A 82 -0.93 6.75 11.10
C THR A 82 -2.33 6.61 10.53
N LYS A 83 -3.26 7.44 10.99
CA LYS A 83 -4.61 7.52 10.46
C LYS A 83 -4.63 8.37 9.19
N LEU A 84 -5.25 7.84 8.14
CA LEU A 84 -5.63 8.55 6.93
C LEU A 84 -7.12 8.86 6.99
N GLU A 85 -7.45 10.14 7.05
CA GLU A 85 -8.82 10.64 7.09
C GLU A 85 -9.37 10.71 5.66
N LYS A 86 -10.52 10.10 5.42
CA LYS A 86 -11.16 10.12 4.11
C LYS A 86 -11.57 11.54 3.74
N THR A 87 -11.50 11.85 2.45
CA THR A 87 -12.06 13.09 1.90
C THR A 87 -13.34 12.79 1.10
N VAL A 88 -13.97 13.83 0.56
CA VAL A 88 -15.09 13.70 -0.38
C VAL A 88 -14.65 13.15 -1.75
N GLU A 89 -13.36 13.27 -2.08
CA GLU A 89 -12.79 12.76 -3.31
C GLU A 89 -12.36 11.30 -3.11
N LEU A 90 -12.75 10.43 -4.06
CA LEU A 90 -12.33 9.03 -4.04
C LEU A 90 -10.80 8.93 -4.13
N ASN A 91 -10.23 7.97 -3.40
CA ASN A 91 -8.78 7.70 -3.36
C ASN A 91 -7.91 8.84 -2.81
N LYS A 92 -8.53 9.87 -2.24
CA LYS A 92 -7.86 10.99 -1.58
C LYS A 92 -8.17 11.00 -0.09
N PHE A 93 -7.11 11.12 0.68
CA PHE A 93 -7.12 11.15 2.12
C PHE A 93 -6.29 12.33 2.64
N THR A 94 -6.40 12.59 3.93
CA THR A 94 -5.53 13.52 4.63
C THR A 94 -4.87 12.85 5.84
N MET A 95 -3.70 13.32 6.23
CA MET A 95 -3.06 12.95 7.49
C MET A 95 -2.42 14.16 8.14
N ASN A 96 -1.97 14.01 9.39
CA ASN A 96 -1.34 15.08 10.16
C ASN A 96 -2.26 16.32 10.26
N GLU A 97 -3.51 16.11 10.71
CA GLU A 97 -4.52 17.17 10.88
C GLU A 97 -4.82 17.95 9.58
N GLY A 98 -4.85 17.26 8.44
CA GLY A 98 -5.12 17.89 7.14
C GLY A 98 -3.90 18.51 6.45
N LYS A 99 -2.73 18.56 7.11
CA LYS A 99 -1.51 19.20 6.56
C LYS A 99 -0.89 18.45 5.38
N LEU A 100 -1.12 17.14 5.31
CA LEU A 100 -0.65 16.29 4.23
C LEU A 100 -1.83 15.68 3.48
N GLN A 101 -1.87 15.90 2.17
CA GLN A 101 -2.79 15.22 1.26
C GLN A 101 -2.16 13.90 0.85
N VAL A 102 -2.97 12.85 0.75
CA VAL A 102 -2.54 11.49 0.43
C VAL A 102 -3.41 10.95 -0.70
N TYR A 103 -2.79 10.48 -1.77
CA TYR A 103 -3.43 9.92 -2.95
C TYR A 103 -3.02 8.46 -3.10
N ILE A 104 -4.00 7.56 -3.19
CA ILE A 104 -3.79 6.11 -3.33
C ILE A 104 -4.25 5.65 -4.71
N THR A 105 -3.31 5.34 -5.59
CA THR A 105 -3.61 4.98 -6.99
C THR A 105 -3.38 3.50 -7.24
N LYS A 106 -4.39 2.82 -7.79
CA LYS A 106 -4.25 1.44 -8.26
C LYS A 106 -3.40 1.39 -9.53
N MET A 107 -2.48 0.44 -9.61
CA MET A 107 -1.67 0.23 -10.80
C MET A 107 -2.35 -0.72 -11.80
N SER A 108 -1.82 -0.77 -13.02
CA SER A 108 -2.25 -1.77 -14.01
C SER A 108 -1.88 -3.20 -13.58
N VAL A 109 -0.77 -3.35 -12.86
CA VAL A 109 -0.35 -4.62 -12.26
C VAL A 109 -1.22 -4.91 -11.04
N THR A 110 -1.87 -6.08 -11.03
CA THR A 110 -2.76 -6.53 -9.97
C THR A 110 -2.13 -6.40 -8.58
N ASP A 111 -2.92 -5.87 -7.64
CA ASP A 111 -2.59 -5.69 -6.21
C ASP A 111 -1.36 -4.81 -5.92
N HIS A 112 -0.85 -4.09 -6.92
CA HIS A 112 0.16 -3.05 -6.73
C HIS A 112 -0.48 -1.66 -6.69
N TRP A 113 0.08 -0.80 -5.85
CA TRP A 113 -0.47 0.51 -5.57
C TRP A 113 0.64 1.56 -5.48
N ILE A 114 0.30 2.80 -5.79
CA ILE A 114 1.14 3.96 -5.56
C ILE A 114 0.48 4.80 -4.48
N ILE A 115 1.24 5.15 -3.44
CA ILE A 115 0.84 6.19 -2.49
C ILE A 115 1.71 7.41 -2.77
N LEU A 116 1.08 8.52 -3.14
CA LEU A 116 1.68 9.84 -3.21
C LEU A 116 1.16 10.66 -2.03
N TYR A 117 2.05 11.30 -1.27
CA TYR A 117 1.63 12.28 -0.28
C TYR A 117 2.45 13.56 -0.38
N GLU A 118 1.79 14.68 -0.16
CA GLU A 118 2.36 16.01 -0.32
C GLU A 118 1.73 17.02 0.63
N GLY A 119 2.49 18.06 0.97
CA GLY A 119 2.07 19.14 1.86
C GLY A 119 3.14 19.49 2.89
N GLU A 120 2.72 20.03 4.03
CA GLU A 120 3.64 20.50 5.05
C GLU A 120 3.90 19.46 6.15
N LEU A 121 5.17 19.20 6.43
CA LEU A 121 5.62 18.42 7.57
C LEU A 121 6.77 19.16 8.27
N LEU A 122 6.57 19.49 9.55
CA LEU A 122 7.56 20.19 10.39
C LEU A 122 8.08 21.50 9.75
N GLY A 123 7.19 22.28 9.12
CA GLY A 123 7.53 23.54 8.46
C GLY A 123 8.21 23.40 7.10
N GLU A 124 8.37 22.17 6.59
CA GLU A 124 8.93 21.90 5.27
C GLU A 124 7.85 21.36 4.33
N GLN A 125 7.85 21.85 3.09
CA GLN A 125 7.06 21.24 2.02
C GLN A 125 7.71 19.94 1.57
N ILE A 126 6.95 18.86 1.62
CA ILE A 126 7.39 17.53 1.22
C ILE A 126 6.47 16.97 0.15
N ARG A 127 7.05 16.12 -0.70
CA ARG A 127 6.32 15.35 -1.70
C ARG A 127 7.04 14.03 -1.93
N VAL A 128 6.32 12.94 -1.69
CA VAL A 128 6.89 11.59 -1.67
C VAL A 128 5.91 10.62 -2.32
N ALA A 129 6.41 9.81 -3.24
CA ALA A 129 5.67 8.69 -3.81
C ALA A 129 6.31 7.35 -3.44
N LYS A 130 5.49 6.34 -3.16
CA LYS A 130 5.91 4.99 -2.80
C LYS A 130 5.16 3.95 -3.61
N LEU A 131 5.89 2.95 -4.10
CA LEU A 131 5.34 1.74 -4.73
C LEU A 131 5.11 0.66 -3.66
N LEU A 132 3.86 0.26 -3.50
CA LEU A 132 3.42 -0.82 -2.62
C LEU A 132 3.19 -2.09 -3.44
N ALA A 133 3.68 -3.22 -2.93
CA ALA A 133 3.49 -4.53 -3.51
C ALA A 133 3.01 -5.54 -2.44
N PRO A 134 2.19 -6.54 -2.80
CA PRO A 134 1.67 -7.53 -1.87
C PRO A 134 2.69 -8.62 -1.53
N TYR A 135 3.81 -8.68 -2.26
CA TYR A 135 4.84 -9.71 -2.10
C TYR A 135 6.24 -9.12 -1.92
N MET A 136 7.15 -9.97 -1.40
CA MET A 136 8.54 -9.60 -1.14
C MET A 136 9.37 -9.42 -2.42
N TYR A 137 8.99 -10.10 -3.50
CA TYR A 137 9.71 -10.04 -4.76
C TYR A 137 9.29 -8.83 -5.60
N ALA A 138 10.25 -8.24 -6.30
CA ALA A 138 10.00 -7.10 -7.17
C ALA A 138 9.30 -7.52 -8.46
N ASN A 139 8.23 -6.81 -8.83
CA ASN A 139 7.61 -6.93 -10.14
C ASN A 139 8.19 -5.84 -11.07
N GLN A 140 8.82 -6.27 -12.17
CA GLN A 140 9.49 -5.35 -13.11
C GLN A 140 8.52 -4.45 -13.87
N GLU A 141 7.30 -4.92 -14.14
CA GLU A 141 6.25 -4.14 -14.80
C GLU A 141 5.74 -3.03 -13.88
N ALA A 142 5.49 -3.36 -12.61
CA ALA A 142 5.12 -2.36 -11.62
C ALA A 142 6.22 -1.30 -11.42
N ILE A 143 7.49 -1.70 -11.43
CA ILE A 143 8.61 -0.75 -11.37
C ILE A 143 8.64 0.17 -12.60
N LYS A 144 8.39 -0.35 -13.81
CA LYS A 144 8.33 0.45 -15.03
C LYS A 144 7.20 1.47 -14.98
N GLU A 145 6.01 1.03 -14.57
CA GLU A 145 4.85 1.91 -14.40
C GLU A 145 5.11 2.98 -13.33
N PHE A 146 5.73 2.63 -12.21
CA PHE A 146 6.12 3.59 -11.17
C PHE A 146 7.13 4.64 -11.68
N LYS A 147 8.10 4.26 -12.52
CA LYS A 147 9.01 5.22 -13.16
C LYS A 147 8.28 6.19 -14.08
N LEU A 148 7.35 5.68 -14.91
CA LEU A 148 6.52 6.52 -15.78
C LEU A 148 5.64 7.47 -14.97
N PHE A 149 5.02 6.98 -13.90
CA PHE A 149 4.29 7.80 -12.94
C PHE A 149 5.19 8.89 -12.36
N SER A 150 6.37 8.51 -11.85
CA SER A 150 7.31 9.44 -11.20
C SER A 150 7.69 10.57 -12.16
N LYS A 151 8.01 10.25 -13.41
CA LYS A 151 8.31 11.23 -14.45
C LYS A 151 7.12 12.15 -14.76
N LYS A 152 5.92 11.59 -14.90
CA LYS A 152 4.69 12.37 -15.18
C LYS A 152 4.38 13.35 -14.04
N GLU A 153 4.61 12.91 -12.81
CA GLU A 153 4.45 13.68 -11.60
C GLU A 153 5.60 14.68 -11.35
N GLY A 154 6.63 14.72 -12.21
CA GLY A 154 7.73 15.69 -12.13
C GLY A 154 8.88 15.29 -11.19
N PHE A 155 8.87 14.07 -10.64
CA PHE A 155 9.99 13.55 -9.87
C PHE A 155 11.20 13.23 -10.76
N ASP A 156 12.40 13.34 -10.21
CA ASP A 156 13.63 12.85 -10.87
C ASP A 156 13.75 11.33 -10.70
N GLU A 157 13.60 10.57 -11.79
CA GLU A 157 13.73 9.12 -11.79
C GLU A 157 15.08 8.62 -11.23
N ARG A 158 16.15 9.42 -11.33
CA ARG A 158 17.48 9.06 -10.78
C ARG A 158 17.50 9.10 -9.26
N LYS A 159 16.53 9.77 -8.63
CA LYS A 159 16.35 9.83 -7.18
C LYS A 159 15.49 8.68 -6.66
N ILE A 160 14.95 7.81 -7.51
CA ILE A 160 14.20 6.64 -7.06
C ILE A 160 15.12 5.71 -6.24
N ILE A 161 14.66 5.38 -5.04
CA ILE A 161 15.31 4.50 -4.09
C ILE A 161 14.60 3.15 -4.12
N PHE A 162 15.37 2.07 -4.16
CA PHE A 162 14.87 0.70 -4.06
C PHE A 162 15.33 0.11 -2.72
N PRO A 163 14.53 0.25 -1.65
CA PRO A 163 14.91 -0.25 -0.33
C PRO A 163 14.86 -1.78 -0.28
N ARG A 164 15.69 -2.37 0.56
CA ARG A 164 15.53 -3.77 0.99
C ARG A 164 14.33 -3.88 1.94
N ILE A 165 13.88 -5.11 2.19
CA ILE A 165 12.89 -5.34 3.25
C ILE A 165 13.65 -5.32 4.59
N GLU A 166 13.12 -4.59 5.56
CA GLU A 166 13.62 -4.61 6.94
C GLU A 166 12.98 -5.79 7.68
N GLU A 167 13.81 -6.67 8.24
CA GLU A 167 13.37 -7.91 8.91
C GLU A 167 13.54 -7.85 10.44
N GLU A 168 14.25 -6.85 10.97
CA GLU A 168 14.49 -6.75 12.43
C GLU A 168 13.22 -6.40 13.22
N CYS A 169 12.38 -5.53 12.65
CA CYS A 169 11.11 -5.11 13.26
C CYS A 169 9.95 -5.56 12.37
N THR A 170 9.40 -6.74 12.65
CA THR A 170 8.22 -7.29 11.97
C THR A 170 7.08 -7.53 12.94
N PHE A 171 5.84 -7.38 12.47
CA PHE A 171 4.67 -7.81 13.23
C PHE A 171 4.66 -9.34 13.39
N ASP A 172 4.15 -9.84 14.52
CA ASP A 172 4.05 -11.28 14.77
C ASP A 172 3.24 -12.01 13.70
N SER A 173 2.21 -11.35 13.15
CA SER A 173 1.39 -11.84 12.02
C SER A 173 2.22 -12.12 10.75
N ILE A 174 3.31 -11.39 10.55
CA ILE A 174 4.22 -11.55 9.41
C ILE A 174 5.17 -12.73 9.63
N SER A 175 5.62 -12.95 10.88
CA SER A 175 6.54 -14.05 11.23
C SER A 175 5.98 -15.44 10.84
N VAL A 176 4.66 -15.63 10.97
CA VAL A 176 3.98 -16.90 10.66
C VAL A 176 3.87 -17.13 9.14
N SER A 177 3.61 -16.08 8.36
CA SER A 177 3.52 -16.17 6.90
C SER A 177 4.87 -16.46 6.23
N PHE A 178 5.95 -15.88 6.77
CA PHE A 178 7.33 -16.16 6.35
C PHE A 178 7.69 -17.64 6.57
N TRP A 179 7.34 -18.21 7.73
CA TRP A 179 7.58 -19.62 8.03
C TRP A 179 6.79 -20.56 7.09
N TRP A 180 5.53 -20.24 6.79
CA TRP A 180 4.73 -21.04 5.87
C TRP A 180 5.30 -21.08 4.45
N HIS A 181 5.73 -19.93 3.92
CA HIS A 181 6.32 -19.86 2.57
C HIS A 181 7.68 -20.56 2.50
N PHE A 182 8.52 -20.44 3.53
CA PHE A 182 9.82 -21.11 3.60
C PHE A 182 9.68 -22.64 3.69
N VAL A 183 8.72 -23.13 4.49
CA VAL A 183 8.41 -24.57 4.60
C VAL A 183 7.89 -25.15 3.28
N HIS A 184 7.06 -24.41 2.54
CA HIS A 184 6.54 -24.88 1.24
C HIS A 184 7.58 -24.80 0.11
N PHE A 185 8.46 -23.80 0.10
CA PHE A 185 9.54 -23.71 -0.88
C PHE A 185 10.60 -24.81 -0.67
N SER A 186 10.96 -25.11 0.58
CA SER A 186 11.88 -26.21 0.95
C SER A 186 11.35 -27.60 0.53
N LYS A 187 10.02 -27.80 0.58
CA LYS A 187 9.41 -29.05 0.07
C LYS A 187 9.42 -29.14 -1.45
N ARG A 188 9.35 -28.00 -2.18
CA ARG A 188 9.41 -27.98 -3.65
C ARG A 188 10.82 -28.23 -4.19
N THR A 189 11.86 -27.76 -3.51
CA THR A 189 13.25 -27.99 -3.96
C THR A 189 13.73 -29.42 -3.71
N LYS A 190 13.20 -30.11 -2.69
CA LYS A 190 13.49 -31.55 -2.47
C LYS A 190 12.76 -32.50 -3.42
N SER A 191 11.70 -32.08 -4.11
CA SER A 191 10.98 -32.94 -5.05
C SER A 191 11.51 -32.86 -6.49
N ASN A 192 12.53 -32.05 -6.77
CA ASN A 192 13.04 -31.83 -8.13
C ASN A 192 14.52 -32.23 -8.32
N THR A 193 15.06 -33.00 -7.38
CA THR A 193 16.27 -33.80 -7.57
C THR A 193 15.86 -35.27 -7.46
N ARG A 194 15.44 -35.83 -8.59
CA ARG A 194 15.47 -37.26 -8.86
C ARG A 194 16.50 -37.52 -9.94
#